data_AF-A0A6V7Y995-F1
#
_entry.id   AF-A0A6V7Y995-F1
#
_cell.length_a   1.000
_cell.length_b   1.000
_cell.length_c   1.000
_cell.angle_alpha   90.00
_cell.angle_beta   90.00
_cell.angle_gamma   90.00
#
_symmetry.space_group_name_H-M   'P 1'
#
loop_
_entity.id
_entity.type
_entity.pdbx_description
1 polymer ?
#
loop_
_entity_poly.entity_id
_entity_poly.type
_entity_poly.pdbx_seq_one_letter_code
_entity_poly.pdbx_strand_id
1 'polypeptide(L)'
;MIEHFSVDPNTKFFISHCGQNSLTEAIYAGVPLICIPNMVDQFLNASLVEHLGIGIYVSLVWRDNENKAHRNPNFEVEFINAVAEMFKEGNRYQQAITELRDKILSNYNNGFTAKNVFLQTIKSVVGV
;
A
#
# COMPACT_ATOMS: atom_id res chain seq x y z
N MET A 1 6.02 15.04 10.16
CA MET A 1 5.74 13.69 10.67
C MET A 1 6.36 12.59 9.76
N ILE A 2 7.50 12.84 9.10
CA ILE A 2 8.25 11.83 8.31
C ILE A 2 9.75 11.81 8.70
N GLU A 3 10.22 12.78 9.49
CA GLU A 3 11.66 13.03 9.69
C GLU A 3 12.41 11.97 10.53
N HIS A 4 11.74 10.94 11.06
CA HIS A 4 12.36 9.94 11.95
C HIS A 4 12.03 8.48 11.60
N PHE A 5 11.41 8.21 10.46
CA PHE A 5 11.14 6.82 10.07
C PHE A 5 12.42 6.20 9.49
N SER A 6 13.14 5.45 10.32
CA SER A 6 14.27 4.62 9.91
C SER A 6 13.81 3.17 9.79
N VAL A 7 14.01 2.58 8.62
CA VAL A 7 13.68 1.19 8.32
C VAL A 7 14.99 0.42 8.18
N ASP A 8 15.07 -0.75 8.80
CA ASP A 8 16.21 -1.65 8.60
C ASP A 8 16.26 -2.10 7.13
N PRO A 9 17.41 -2.01 6.43
CA PRO A 9 17.54 -2.43 5.03
C PRO A 9 17.15 -3.89 4.76
N ASN A 10 17.12 -4.74 5.78
CA ASN A 10 16.73 -6.14 5.68
C ASN A 10 15.21 -6.37 5.82
N THR A 11 14.43 -5.31 6.08
CA THR A 11 12.96 -5.39 6.20
C THR A 11 12.36 -5.86 4.87
N LYS A 12 11.59 -6.95 4.90
CA LYS A 12 11.00 -7.56 3.69
C LYS A 12 9.58 -7.08 3.39
N PHE A 13 8.81 -6.81 4.43
CA PHE A 13 7.44 -6.33 4.34
C PHE A 13 7.01 -5.74 5.68
N PHE A 14 5.91 -5.00 5.67
CA PHE A 14 5.31 -4.38 6.84
C PHE A 14 3.86 -4.84 6.98
N ILE A 15 3.52 -5.42 8.12
CA ILE A 15 2.13 -5.76 8.45
C ILE A 15 1.50 -4.52 9.08
N SER A 16 0.39 -4.04 8.50
CA SER A 16 -0.29 -2.84 8.99
C SER A 16 -1.79 -2.96 8.85
N HIS A 17 -2.52 -2.28 9.72
CA HIS A 17 -3.93 -1.99 9.51
C HIS A 17 -4.21 -1.06 8.30
N CYS A 18 -3.18 -0.57 7.61
CA CYS A 18 -3.29 0.26 6.41
C CYS A 18 -3.95 1.63 6.64
N GLY A 19 -3.76 2.22 7.83
CA GLY A 19 -4.04 3.65 8.03
C GLY A 19 -3.15 4.52 7.15
N GLN A 20 -3.61 5.74 6.82
CA GLN A 20 -2.95 6.63 5.85
C GLN A 20 -1.47 6.93 6.17
N ASN A 21 -1.12 7.09 7.44
CA ASN A 21 0.26 7.34 7.86
C ASN A 21 1.15 6.13 7.56
N SER A 22 0.75 4.93 8.00
CA SER A 22 1.50 3.70 7.76
C SER A 22 1.63 3.37 6.27
N LEU A 23 0.59 3.63 5.49
CA LEU A 23 0.66 3.49 4.03
C LEU A 23 1.72 4.43 3.44
N THR A 24 1.71 5.69 3.87
CA THR A 24 2.67 6.70 3.38
C THR A 24 4.11 6.33 3.78
N GLU A 25 4.33 5.89 5.02
CA GLU A 25 5.63 5.43 5.53
C GLU A 25 6.15 4.22 4.74
N ALA A 26 5.29 3.25 4.45
CA ALA A 26 5.66 2.06 3.67
C ALA A 26 6.05 2.42 2.23
N ILE A 27 5.28 3.29 1.57
CA ILE A 27 5.59 3.77 0.22
C ILE A 27 6.91 4.55 0.24
N TYR A 28 7.10 5.44 1.21
CA TYR A 28 8.34 6.22 1.33
C TYR A 28 9.56 5.33 1.55
N ALA A 29 9.44 4.29 2.39
CA ALA A 29 10.51 3.32 2.60
C ALA A 29 10.71 2.37 1.42
N GLY A 30 9.69 2.18 0.57
CA GLY A 30 9.69 1.15 -0.48
C GLY A 30 9.59 -0.26 0.10
N VAL A 31 8.77 -0.44 1.15
CA VAL A 31 8.55 -1.73 1.82
C VAL A 31 7.13 -2.23 1.55
N PRO A 32 6.96 -3.42 0.96
CA PRO A 32 5.65 -4.01 0.68
C PRO A 32 4.76 -4.16 1.91
N LEU A 33 3.45 -4.14 1.71
CA LEU A 33 2.47 -4.21 2.79
C LEU A 33 1.74 -5.56 2.85
N ILE A 34 1.51 -6.08 4.05
CA ILE A 34 0.38 -6.97 4.33
C ILE A 34 -0.64 -6.16 5.11
N CYS A 35 -1.76 -5.85 4.47
CA CYS A 35 -2.82 -5.01 5.01
C CYS A 35 -3.86 -5.85 5.73
N ILE A 36 -4.10 -5.53 7.00
CA ILE A 36 -5.11 -6.17 7.86
C ILE A 36 -6.02 -5.07 8.43
N PRO A 37 -6.87 -4.44 7.59
CA PRO A 37 -7.68 -3.30 7.99
C PRO A 37 -8.73 -3.68 9.03
N ASN A 38 -9.05 -2.72 9.90
CA ASN A 38 -10.04 -2.88 10.96
C ASN A 38 -11.22 -1.91 10.78
N MET A 39 -10.97 -0.64 10.41
CA MET A 39 -12.00 0.39 10.43
C MET A 39 -11.88 1.45 9.33
N VAL A 40 -13.03 2.04 8.96
CA VAL A 40 -13.17 3.27 8.18
C VAL A 40 -12.41 3.24 6.83
N ASP A 41 -11.40 4.09 6.68
CA ASP A 41 -10.63 4.36 5.46
C ASP A 41 -9.60 3.25 5.17
N GLN A 42 -9.25 2.46 6.19
CA GLN A 42 -8.27 1.39 6.09
C GLN A 42 -8.64 0.35 5.04
N PHE A 43 -9.93 0.07 4.85
CA PHE A 43 -10.42 -0.86 3.82
C PHE A 43 -10.15 -0.32 2.41
N LEU A 44 -10.35 0.98 2.19
CA LEU A 44 -10.08 1.63 0.91
C LEU A 44 -8.57 1.68 0.63
N ASN A 45 -7.78 2.01 1.65
CA ASN A 45 -6.33 2.02 1.54
C ASN A 45 -5.77 0.62 1.24
N ALA A 46 -6.28 -0.42 1.91
CA ALA A 46 -5.88 -1.81 1.64
C ALA A 46 -6.25 -2.24 0.21
N SER A 47 -7.45 -1.87 -0.25
CA SER A 47 -7.86 -2.11 -1.63
C SER A 47 -6.98 -1.38 -2.64
N LEU A 48 -6.57 -0.14 -2.35
CA LEU A 48 -5.62 0.62 -3.16
C LEU A 48 -4.24 -0.07 -3.20
N VAL A 49 -3.75 -0.58 -2.07
CA VAL A 49 -2.49 -1.32 -1.97
C VAL A 49 -2.49 -2.53 -2.90
N GLU A 50 -3.57 -3.32 -2.89
CA GLU A 50 -3.70 -4.46 -3.80
C GLU A 50 -3.79 -4.04 -5.27
N HIS A 51 -4.57 -2.99 -5.55
CA HIS A 51 -4.74 -2.45 -6.89
C HIS A 51 -3.42 -1.97 -7.49
N LEU A 52 -2.60 -1.29 -6.69
CA LEU A 52 -1.27 -0.84 -7.09
C LEU A 52 -0.24 -1.98 -7.13
N GLY A 53 -0.59 -3.17 -6.64
CA GLY A 53 0.31 -4.32 -6.58
C GLY A 53 1.46 -4.14 -5.60
N ILE A 54 1.33 -3.25 -4.61
CA ILE A 54 2.38 -2.93 -3.63
C ILE A 54 2.22 -3.69 -2.30
N GLY A 55 1.20 -4.55 -2.21
CA GLY A 55 0.96 -5.39 -1.04
C GLY A 55 -0.21 -6.35 -1.23
N ILE A 56 -0.57 -7.03 -0.14
CA ILE A 56 -1.66 -8.01 -0.05
C ILE A 56 -2.65 -7.56 1.02
N TYR A 57 -3.95 -7.61 0.73
CA TYR A 57 -4.99 -7.40 1.74
C TYR A 57 -5.48 -8.75 2.27
N VAL A 58 -5.36 -8.95 3.58
CA VAL A 58 -5.92 -10.09 4.31
C VAL A 58 -7.07 -9.61 5.19
N SER A 59 -8.28 -10.12 4.96
CA SER A 59 -9.45 -9.67 5.71
C SER A 59 -9.62 -10.40 7.03
N LEU A 60 -9.80 -9.66 8.13
CA LEU A 60 -10.21 -10.22 9.43
C LEU A 60 -11.67 -10.66 9.45
N VAL A 61 -12.50 -10.07 8.60
CA VAL A 61 -13.95 -10.26 8.62
C VAL A 61 -14.53 -10.37 7.21
N TRP A 62 -15.60 -11.14 7.07
CA TRP A 62 -16.50 -11.02 5.93
C TRP A 62 -17.81 -10.39 6.42
N ARG A 63 -18.54 -9.76 5.49
CA ARG A 63 -19.85 -9.18 5.79
C ARG A 63 -20.93 -9.99 5.09
N ASP A 64 -21.97 -10.34 5.83
CA ASP A 64 -23.13 -11.03 5.27
C ASP A 64 -24.04 -10.05 4.48
N ASN A 65 -25.13 -10.59 3.96
CA ASN A 65 -26.12 -9.82 3.20
C ASN A 65 -26.81 -8.73 4.04
N GLU A 66 -26.75 -8.81 5.37
CA GLU A 66 -27.27 -7.81 6.31
C GLU A 66 -26.17 -6.84 6.77
N ASN A 67 -24.99 -6.87 6.14
CA ASN A 67 -23.82 -6.07 6.44
C ASN A 67 -23.22 -6.34 7.84
N LYS A 68 -23.57 -7.45 8.50
CA LYS A 68 -23.01 -7.86 9.79
C LYS A 68 -21.64 -8.47 9.58
N ALA A 69 -20.67 -8.06 10.40
CA ALA A 69 -19.31 -8.57 10.33
C ALA A 69 -19.19 -9.92 11.05
N HIS A 70 -18.56 -10.88 10.39
CA HIS A 70 -18.25 -12.21 10.90
C HIS A 70 -16.75 -12.45 10.79
N ARG A 71 -16.14 -13.11 11.78
CA ARG A 71 -14.72 -13.47 11.72
C ARG A 71 -14.47 -14.30 10.45
N ASN A 72 -13.42 -13.96 9.71
CA ASN A 72 -12.97 -14.73 8.58
C ASN A 72 -12.41 -16.08 9.07
N PRO A 73 -13.05 -17.23 8.77
CA PRO A 73 -12.56 -18.53 9.21
C PRO A 73 -11.25 -18.92 8.53
N ASN A 74 -10.91 -18.32 7.39
CA ASN A 74 -9.71 -18.62 6.61
C ASN A 74 -8.55 -17.66 6.88
N PHE A 75 -8.71 -16.72 7.81
CA PHE A 75 -7.73 -15.66 8.08
C PHE A 75 -6.31 -16.20 8.27
N GLU A 76 -6.14 -17.26 9.06
CA GLU A 76 -4.82 -17.82 9.37
C GLU A 76 -4.13 -18.35 8.10
N VAL A 77 -4.87 -19.05 7.25
CA VAL A 77 -4.35 -19.61 5.98
C VAL A 77 -4.01 -18.49 5.00
N GLU A 78 -4.90 -17.51 4.85
CA GLU A 78 -4.68 -16.35 3.98
C GLU A 78 -3.47 -15.52 4.44
N PHE A 79 -3.32 -15.32 5.75
CA PHE A 79 -2.19 -14.61 6.33
C PHE A 79 -0.86 -15.36 6.11
N ILE A 80 -0.83 -16.67 6.34
CA ILE A 80 0.36 -17.49 6.09
C ILE A 80 0.74 -17.45 4.61
N ASN A 81 -0.24 -17.55 3.71
CA ASN A 81 0.00 -17.43 2.28
C ASN A 81 0.56 -16.05 1.92
N ALA A 82 0.00 -14.97 2.47
CA ALA A 82 0.49 -13.62 2.24
C ALA A 82 1.95 -13.45 2.70
N VAL A 83 2.30 -13.98 3.88
CA VAL A 83 3.69 -13.98 4.36
C VAL A 83 4.60 -14.80 3.44
N ALA A 84 4.17 -15.98 3.02
CA ALA A 84 4.94 -16.82 2.11
C ALA A 84 5.19 -16.13 0.76
N GLU A 85 4.20 -15.44 0.20
CA GLU A 85 4.35 -14.63 -1.01
C GLU A 85 5.41 -13.53 -0.84
N MET A 86 5.45 -12.86 0.31
CA MET A 86 6.42 -11.78 0.56
C MET A 86 7.87 -12.25 0.59
N PHE A 87 8.11 -13.52 0.93
CA PHE A 87 9.45 -14.10 0.98
C PHE A 87 9.92 -14.73 -0.34
N LYS A 88 9.06 -14.80 -1.37
CA LYS A 88 9.47 -15.36 -2.66
C LYS A 88 10.60 -14.55 -3.30
N GLU A 89 11.53 -15.26 -3.94
CA GLU A 89 12.53 -14.62 -4.80
C GLU A 89 11.83 -13.88 -5.94
N GLY A 90 12.32 -12.67 -6.26
CA GLY A 90 11.67 -11.82 -7.25
C GLY A 90 10.29 -11.32 -6.81
N ASN A 91 10.08 -11.12 -5.50
CA ASN A 91 8.83 -10.59 -4.94
C ASN A 91 8.33 -9.36 -5.74
N ARG A 92 7.25 -9.57 -6.49
CA ARG A 92 6.63 -8.54 -7.34
C ARG A 92 6.19 -7.30 -6.56
N TYR A 93 5.78 -7.47 -5.30
CA TYR A 93 5.34 -6.36 -4.45
C TYR A 93 6.51 -5.45 -4.10
N GLN A 94 7.69 -6.02 -3.84
CA GLN A 94 8.92 -5.26 -3.61
C GLN A 94 9.31 -4.46 -4.85
N GLN A 95 9.23 -5.06 -6.03
CA GLN A 95 9.48 -4.35 -7.29
C GLN A 95 8.49 -3.20 -7.47
N ALA A 96 7.19 -3.47 -7.39
CA ALA A 96 6.14 -2.48 -7.63
C ALA A 96 6.23 -1.28 -6.68
N ILE A 97 6.46 -1.51 -5.38
CA ILE A 97 6.55 -0.41 -4.42
C ILE A 97 7.84 0.41 -4.57
N THR A 98 8.94 -0.23 -4.99
CA THR A 98 10.19 0.46 -5.29
C THR A 98 10.00 1.38 -6.50
N GLU A 99 9.38 0.89 -7.57
CA GLU A 99 9.06 1.69 -8.76
C GLU A 99 8.14 2.86 -8.43
N LEU A 100 7.09 2.62 -7.62
CA LEU A 100 6.18 3.68 -7.17
C LEU A 100 6.91 4.76 -6.36
N ARG A 101 7.73 4.33 -5.37
CA ARG A 101 8.52 5.24 -4.53
C ARG A 101 9.45 6.10 -5.39
N ASP A 102 10.22 5.47 -6.27
CA ASP A 102 11.23 6.14 -7.08
C ASP A 102 10.58 7.12 -8.07
N LYS A 103 9.39 6.80 -8.60
CA LYS A 103 8.57 7.74 -9.39
C LYS A 103 8.09 8.94 -8.56
N ILE A 104 7.67 8.74 -7.31
CA ILE A 104 7.24 9.84 -6.43
C ILE A 104 8.44 10.74 -6.09
N LEU A 105 9.57 10.16 -5.69
CA LEU A 105 10.76 10.91 -5.29
C LEU A 105 11.42 11.64 -6.47
N SER A 106 11.47 11.04 -7.65
CA SER A 106 12.00 11.71 -8.86
C SER A 106 11.17 12.94 -9.25
N ASN A 107 9.83 12.84 -9.20
CA ASN A 107 8.96 13.99 -9.44
C ASN A 107 9.24 15.11 -8.42
N TYR A 108 9.31 14.76 -7.13
CA TYR A 108 9.59 15.74 -6.07
C TYR A 108 10.94 16.45 -6.29
N ASN A 109 12.01 15.69 -6.58
CA ASN A 109 13.35 16.23 -6.83
C ASN A 109 13.41 17.12 -8.09
N ASN A 110 12.56 16.85 -9.09
CA ASN A 110 12.41 17.68 -10.29
C ASN A 110 11.51 18.92 -10.07
N GLY A 111 11.17 19.25 -8.82
CA GLY A 111 10.37 20.43 -8.49
C GLY A 111 8.88 20.28 -8.79
N PHE A 112 8.38 19.06 -9.01
CA PHE A 112 6.94 18.85 -9.13
C PHE A 112 6.26 19.00 -7.79
N THR A 113 5.31 19.93 -7.74
CA THR A 113 4.35 20.06 -6.65
C THR A 113 3.05 19.35 -7.01
N ALA A 114 2.19 19.08 -6.02
CA ALA A 114 0.84 18.58 -6.28
C ALA A 114 0.06 19.47 -7.26
N LYS A 115 0.28 20.80 -7.21
CA LYS A 115 -0.26 21.76 -8.16
C LYS A 115 0.26 21.52 -9.59
N ASN A 116 1.56 21.28 -9.76
CA ASN A 116 2.16 21.02 -11.07
C ASN A 116 1.60 19.73 -11.69
N VAL A 117 1.46 18.67 -10.88
CA VAL A 117 0.85 17.40 -11.31
C VAL A 117 -0.61 17.62 -11.73
N PHE A 118 -1.40 18.30 -10.90
CA PHE A 118 -2.81 18.59 -11.21
C PHE A 118 -2.98 19.36 -12.52
N LEU A 119 -2.19 20.42 -12.71
CA LEU A 119 -2.24 21.22 -13.93
C LEU A 119 -1.82 20.42 -15.16
N GLN A 120 -0.81 19.55 -15.05
CA GLN A 120 -0.44 18.67 -16.15
C GLN A 120 -1.53 17.66 -16.50
N THR A 121 -2.19 17.06 -15.50
CA THR A 121 -3.32 16.16 -15.74
C THR A 121 -4.43 16.87 -16.49
N ILE A 122 -4.78 18.10 -16.09
CA ILE A 122 -5.75 18.92 -16.82
C ILE A 122 -5.30 19.12 -18.28
N LYS A 123 -4.07 19.56 -18.50
CA LYS A 123 -3.55 19.76 -19.86
C LYS A 123 -3.64 18.49 -20.71
N SER A 124 -3.30 17.33 -20.13
CA SER A 124 -3.35 16.03 -20.82
C SER A 124 -4.76 15.60 -21.22
N VAL A 125 -5.78 15.98 -20.45
CA VAL A 125 -7.18 15.63 -20.72
C VAL A 125 -7.84 16.64 -21.66
N VAL A 126 -7.52 17.93 -21.50
CA VAL A 126 -8.20 19.03 -22.19
C VAL A 126 -7.50 19.42 -23.49
N GLY A 127 -6.25 18.97 -23.71
CA GLY A 127 -5.53 19.18 -24.97
C GLY A 127 -4.95 20.58 -25.17
N VAL A 128 -4.68 21.32 -24.07
CA VAL A 128 -4.08 22.67 -24.04
C VAL A 128 -2.70 22.69 -23.40
#